data_AF-A0A7S4DY12-F1
#
_entry.id   AF-A0A7S4DY12-F1
#
_cell.length_a   1.000
_cell.length_b   1.000
_cell.length_c   1.000
_cell.angle_alpha   90.00
_cell.angle_beta   90.00
_cell.angle_gamma   90.00
#
_symmetry.space_group_name_H-M   'P 1'
#
loop_
_entity.id
_entity.type
_entity.pdbx_description
1 polymer ?
#
loop_
_entity_poly.entity_id
_entity_poly.type
_entity_poly.pdbx_seq_one_letter_code
_entity_poly.pdbx_strand_id
1 'polypeptide(L)'
;IATSVGVLSAHLCYSWRSTGGTGTDLYAPALAEPMIKSPSGSPLPPVAHVCVRRHEVRDKILIVGDIHGCLDETKDLLSASGYSPSSHTLVSVGDLVNKGPSSPGVVRFLREEGALAVRGNHDDSALMHAFSSEGIPEKYRYVEQLSDTDLDW
;
A
#
# COMPACT_ATOMS: atom_id res chain seq x y z
N ILE A 1 -19.96 -16.90 -21.96
CA ILE A 1 -19.82 -15.72 -22.85
C ILE A 1 -19.12 -14.65 -22.03
N ALA A 2 -17.79 -14.58 -22.11
CA ALA A 2 -17.00 -13.55 -21.44
C ALA A 2 -16.89 -12.36 -22.40
N THR A 3 -17.67 -11.32 -22.15
CA THR A 3 -17.61 -10.08 -22.92
C THR A 3 -16.53 -9.17 -22.34
N SER A 4 -15.49 -8.92 -23.14
CA SER A 4 -14.52 -7.86 -22.95
C SER A 4 -15.07 -6.55 -23.51
N VAL A 5 -15.30 -5.53 -22.68
CA VAL A 5 -15.05 -4.12 -23.04
C VAL A 5 -14.96 -3.31 -21.75
N GLY A 6 -13.90 -2.52 -21.60
CA GLY A 6 -13.77 -1.55 -20.53
C GLY A 6 -12.34 -1.07 -20.38
N VAL A 7 -12.03 0.10 -20.94
CA VAL A 7 -10.83 0.85 -20.56
C VAL A 7 -11.03 1.31 -19.12
N LEU A 8 -10.58 0.51 -18.16
CA LEU A 8 -10.53 0.92 -16.76
C LEU A 8 -9.23 1.69 -16.53
N SER A 9 -9.32 3.02 -16.53
CA SER A 9 -8.36 3.85 -15.82
C SER A 9 -8.51 3.56 -14.33
N ALA A 10 -7.70 2.62 -13.82
CA ALA A 10 -7.60 2.40 -12.38
C ALA A 10 -6.93 3.63 -11.76
N HIS A 11 -7.73 4.48 -11.13
CA HIS A 11 -7.26 5.56 -10.28
C HIS A 11 -6.95 4.93 -8.93
N LEU A 12 -5.69 4.58 -8.70
CA LEU A 12 -5.24 4.17 -7.37
C LEU A 12 -5.00 5.45 -6.58
N CYS A 13 -5.90 5.74 -5.64
CA CYS A 13 -5.65 6.72 -4.61
C CYS A 13 -4.55 6.18 -3.69
N TYR A 14 -3.44 6.92 -3.62
CA TYR A 14 -2.28 6.70 -2.75
C TYR A 14 -1.43 5.49 -3.12
N SER A 15 -0.58 5.62 -4.14
CA SER A 15 0.55 4.72 -4.37
C SER A 15 1.84 5.53 -4.28
N TRP A 16 2.70 5.16 -3.33
CA TRP A 16 4.04 5.74 -3.19
C TRP A 16 4.99 5.05 -4.18
N ARG A 17 5.69 5.82 -5.03
CA ARG A 17 6.82 5.31 -5.82
C ARG A 17 8.09 5.98 -5.34
N SER A 18 9.00 5.20 -4.76
CA SER A 18 10.38 5.64 -4.48
C SER A 18 11.11 5.90 -5.81
N THR A 19 11.48 7.15 -6.06
CA THR A 19 12.39 7.49 -7.16
C THR A 19 13.80 7.06 -6.77
N GLY A 20 14.29 5.97 -7.36
CA GLY A 20 15.69 5.58 -7.27
C GLY A 20 16.59 6.69 -7.81
N GLY A 21 17.36 7.31 -6.93
CA GLY A 21 18.38 8.31 -7.24
C GLY A 21 19.71 7.91 -6.60
N THR A 22 20.70 7.66 -7.44
CA THR A 22 22.07 7.31 -7.08
C THR A 22 22.81 8.45 -6.39
N GLY A 23 23.43 8.19 -5.24
CA GLY A 23 24.69 8.83 -4.84
C GLY A 23 24.65 10.24 -4.24
N THR A 24 25.19 10.32 -3.02
CA THR A 24 25.86 11.46 -2.37
C THR A 24 25.04 12.69 -1.99
N ASP A 25 24.75 12.76 -0.68
CA ASP A 25 24.91 13.93 0.19
C ASP A 25 24.22 15.24 -0.21
N LEU A 26 22.96 15.39 0.19
CA LEU A 26 22.30 16.70 0.37
C LEU A 26 21.30 16.63 1.55
N TYR A 27 21.81 16.38 2.76
CA TYR A 27 21.09 16.72 4.00
C TYR A 27 21.33 18.21 4.30
N ALA A 28 20.72 19.08 3.50
CA ALA A 28 20.48 20.47 3.86
C ALA A 28 18.98 20.70 3.71
N PRO A 29 18.25 21.11 4.76
CA PRO A 29 16.80 21.23 4.70
C PRO A 29 16.47 22.44 3.82
N ALA A 30 16.25 22.19 2.54
CA ALA A 30 15.44 23.06 1.72
C ALA A 30 14.09 23.16 2.45
N LEU A 31 13.82 24.36 2.98
CA LEU A 31 12.56 24.84 3.56
C LEU A 31 11.43 23.82 3.39
N ALA A 32 11.16 23.06 4.45
CA ALA A 32 10.17 21.99 4.43
C ALA A 32 8.84 22.53 3.93
N GLU A 33 8.52 22.23 2.68
CA GLU A 33 7.18 22.40 2.11
C GLU A 33 6.18 21.84 3.14
N PRO A 34 5.07 22.53 3.44
CA PRO A 34 4.15 22.09 4.47
C PRO A 34 3.66 20.68 4.12
N MET A 35 4.07 19.70 4.93
CA MET A 35 3.74 18.29 4.73
C MET A 35 2.23 18.17 4.65
N ILE A 36 1.71 17.86 3.46
CA ILE A 36 0.28 17.70 3.25
C ILE A 36 -0.15 16.51 4.10
N LYS A 37 -1.17 16.71 4.93
CA LYS A 37 -1.69 15.68 5.82
C LYS A 37 -2.99 15.12 5.29
N SER A 38 -3.28 13.87 5.60
CA SER A 38 -4.60 13.30 5.39
C SER A 38 -5.64 13.98 6.29
N PRO A 39 -6.94 13.77 6.07
CA PRO A 39 -7.98 14.24 7.00
C PRO A 39 -7.78 13.77 8.45
N SER A 40 -7.11 12.63 8.64
CA SER A 40 -6.75 12.05 9.95
C SER A 40 -5.40 12.53 10.49
N GLY A 41 -4.71 13.42 9.79
CA GLY A 41 -3.50 14.09 10.27
C GLY A 41 -2.19 13.34 10.02
N SER A 42 -2.24 12.20 9.34
CA SER A 42 -1.05 11.44 8.95
C SER A 42 -0.37 12.05 7.71
N PRO A 43 0.95 11.86 7.52
CA PRO A 43 1.64 12.38 6.34
C PRO A 43 1.09 11.77 5.05
N LEU A 44 0.93 12.58 4.00
CA LEU A 44 0.63 12.09 2.66
C LEU A 44 1.92 11.87 1.85
N PRO A 45 1.90 10.91 0.91
CA PRO A 45 2.94 10.80 -0.10
C PRO A 45 3.05 12.08 -0.95
N PRO A 46 4.25 12.40 -1.49
CA PRO A 46 4.43 13.40 -2.54
C PRO A 46 3.52 13.15 -3.75
N VAL A 47 3.20 11.88 -4.01
CA VAL A 47 2.29 11.44 -5.07
C VAL A 47 1.05 10.81 -4.44
N ALA A 48 -0.05 11.56 -4.36
CA ALA A 48 -1.31 11.10 -3.77
C ALA A 48 -2.10 10.15 -4.68
N HIS A 49 -1.77 10.03 -5.96
CA HIS A 49 -2.45 9.13 -6.89
C HIS A 49 -1.50 8.65 -7.98
N VAL A 50 -1.57 7.37 -8.31
CA VAL A 50 -0.84 6.81 -9.44
C VAL A 50 -1.83 6.31 -10.47
N CYS A 51 -1.69 6.80 -11.70
CA CYS A 51 -2.41 6.29 -12.85
C CYS A 51 -1.53 5.24 -13.53
N VAL A 52 -1.99 4.00 -13.55
CA VAL A 52 -1.27 2.90 -14.20
C VAL A 52 -1.79 2.78 -15.63
N ARG A 53 -0.88 2.92 -16.61
CA ARG A 53 -1.26 2.86 -18.02
C ARG A 53 -1.50 1.43 -18.47
N ARG A 54 -2.29 1.25 -19.52
CA ARG A 54 -2.67 -0.08 -20.03
C ARG A 54 -1.46 -0.98 -20.33
N HIS A 55 -0.34 -0.43 -20.78
CA HIS A 55 0.88 -1.19 -21.09
C HIS A 55 1.70 -1.59 -19.85
N GLU A 56 1.45 -0.95 -18.70
CA GLU A 56 2.11 -1.27 -17.43
C GLU A 56 1.38 -2.42 -16.71
N VAL A 57 0.10 -2.59 -16.99
CA VAL A 57 -0.74 -3.70 -16.50
C VAL A 57 -0.44 -4.98 -17.28
N ARG A 58 -0.37 -6.10 -16.56
CA ARG A 58 -0.25 -7.45 -17.14
C ARG A 58 -1.51 -7.86 -17.91
N ASP A 59 -1.57 -9.12 -18.30
CA ASP A 59 -2.70 -9.66 -19.08
C ASP A 59 -4.02 -9.57 -18.31
N LYS A 60 -3.95 -9.76 -16.98
CA LYS A 60 -5.10 -9.77 -16.09
C LYS A 60 -4.89 -8.84 -14.90
N ILE A 61 -5.98 -8.31 -14.35
CA ILE A 61 -5.97 -7.57 -13.09
C ILE A 61 -6.73 -8.41 -12.07
N LEU A 62 -6.11 -8.61 -10.91
CA LEU A 62 -6.77 -9.22 -9.75
C LEU A 62 -6.92 -8.15 -8.68
N ILE A 63 -8.17 -7.89 -8.26
CA ILE A 63 -8.50 -6.89 -7.25
C ILE A 63 -8.92 -7.62 -5.97
N VAL A 64 -8.27 -7.30 -4.86
CA VAL A 64 -8.54 -7.85 -3.53
C VAL A 64 -9.13 -6.77 -2.63
N GLY A 65 -10.18 -7.14 -1.89
CA GLY A 65 -10.85 -6.30 -0.89
C GLY A 65 -9.99 -6.06 0.35
N ASP A 66 -10.66 -5.64 1.44
CA ASP A 66 -10.05 -5.45 2.76
C ASP A 66 -9.35 -6.75 3.24
N ILE A 67 -8.10 -6.64 3.66
CA ILE A 67 -7.27 -7.79 4.06
C ILE A 67 -7.14 -7.89 5.58
N HIS A 68 -7.00 -6.75 6.26
CA HIS A 68 -6.98 -6.69 7.72
C HIS A 68 -5.98 -7.63 8.39
N GLY A 69 -4.73 -7.70 7.93
CA GLY A 69 -3.70 -8.52 8.56
C GLY A 69 -3.90 -10.04 8.42
N CYS A 70 -4.87 -10.49 7.62
CA CYS A 70 -5.14 -11.91 7.34
C CYS A 70 -4.20 -12.44 6.25
N LEU A 71 -2.92 -12.62 6.61
CA LEU A 71 -1.86 -13.00 5.67
C LEU A 71 -2.10 -14.37 5.02
N ASP A 72 -2.46 -15.37 5.83
CA ASP A 72 -2.60 -16.75 5.34
C ASP A 72 -3.83 -16.87 4.44
N GLU A 73 -4.94 -16.25 4.84
CA GLU A 73 -6.16 -16.17 4.02
C GLU A 73 -5.92 -15.41 2.71
N THR A 74 -5.08 -14.38 2.72
CA THR A 74 -4.69 -13.67 1.49
C THR A 74 -3.93 -14.60 0.55
N LYS A 75 -2.95 -15.36 1.06
CA LYS A 75 -2.19 -16.33 0.27
C LYS A 75 -3.09 -17.44 -0.28
N ASP A 76 -4.00 -17.94 0.54
CA ASP A 76 -4.97 -18.97 0.13
C ASP A 76 -5.92 -18.44 -0.96
N LEU A 77 -6.41 -17.20 -0.82
CA LEU A 77 -7.25 -16.55 -1.83
C LEU A 77 -6.51 -16.38 -3.16
N LEU A 78 -5.27 -15.88 -3.12
CA LEU A 78 -4.46 -15.72 -4.32
C LEU A 78 -4.22 -17.07 -5.01
N SER A 79 -3.86 -18.10 -4.24
CA SER A 79 -3.70 -19.47 -4.74
C SER A 79 -4.98 -19.99 -5.39
N ALA A 80 -6.13 -19.88 -4.71
CA ALA A 80 -7.43 -20.34 -5.20
C ALA A 80 -7.90 -19.59 -6.46
N SER A 81 -7.51 -18.32 -6.62
CA SER A 81 -7.82 -17.52 -7.81
C SER A 81 -6.96 -17.85 -9.03
N GLY A 82 -5.91 -18.67 -8.86
CA GLY A 82 -4.91 -18.93 -9.90
C GLY A 82 -4.00 -17.72 -10.17
N TYR A 83 -3.77 -16.90 -9.14
CA TYR A 83 -2.87 -15.76 -9.21
C TYR A 83 -1.48 -16.17 -9.65
N SER A 84 -0.89 -15.36 -10.53
CA SER A 84 0.47 -15.54 -10.98
C SER A 84 1.09 -14.18 -11.28
N PRO A 85 2.20 -13.79 -10.62
CA PRO A 85 2.81 -12.46 -10.77
C PRO A 85 3.34 -12.20 -12.20
N SER A 86 3.54 -13.25 -13.00
CA SER A 86 3.97 -13.10 -14.40
C SER A 86 2.84 -12.62 -15.33
N SER A 87 1.58 -12.89 -14.98
CA SER A 87 0.41 -12.64 -15.84
C SER A 87 -0.67 -11.76 -15.19
N HIS A 88 -0.59 -11.53 -13.89
CA HIS A 88 -1.53 -10.72 -13.14
C HIS A 88 -0.87 -9.46 -12.58
N THR A 89 -1.59 -8.35 -12.66
CA THR A 89 -1.35 -7.18 -11.82
C THR A 89 -2.24 -7.31 -10.59
N LEU A 90 -1.64 -7.40 -9.41
CA LEU A 90 -2.35 -7.47 -8.14
C LEU A 90 -2.67 -6.05 -7.65
N VAL A 91 -3.93 -5.83 -7.27
CA VAL A 91 -4.42 -4.56 -6.72
C VAL A 91 -5.17 -4.82 -5.42
N SER A 92 -4.80 -4.15 -4.34
CA SER A 92 -5.61 -4.07 -3.12
C SER A 92 -6.36 -2.75 -3.06
N VAL A 93 -7.60 -2.79 -2.57
CA VAL A 93 -8.43 -1.60 -2.34
C VAL A 93 -8.15 -0.89 -1.01
N GLY A 94 -7.19 -1.39 -0.22
CA GLY A 94 -6.77 -0.83 1.06
C GLY A 94 -7.22 -1.67 2.25
N ASP A 95 -7.09 -1.09 3.45
CA ASP A 95 -7.35 -1.75 4.72
C ASP A 95 -6.54 -3.05 4.86
N LEU A 96 -5.24 -2.91 4.62
CA LEU A 96 -4.26 -3.99 4.68
C LEU A 96 -4.00 -4.45 6.11
N VAL A 97 -4.04 -3.50 7.05
CA VAL A 97 -3.67 -3.70 8.45
C VAL A 97 -4.88 -3.69 9.38
N ASN A 98 -4.60 -3.93 10.66
CA ASN A 98 -5.55 -3.96 11.79
C ASN A 98 -6.48 -5.19 11.79
N LYS A 99 -7.05 -5.52 12.96
CA LYS A 99 -7.98 -6.63 13.25
C LYS A 99 -7.41 -8.06 13.16
N GLY A 100 -6.70 -8.41 12.10
CA GLY A 100 -6.18 -9.76 11.91
C GLY A 100 -4.80 -9.99 12.53
N PRO A 101 -4.30 -11.23 12.41
CA PRO A 101 -3.16 -11.70 13.20
C PRO A 101 -1.80 -11.15 12.75
N SER A 102 -1.65 -10.72 11.50
CA SER A 102 -0.33 -10.37 10.92
C SER A 102 -0.39 -9.16 9.99
N SER A 103 -0.59 -7.97 10.56
CA SER A 103 -0.55 -6.71 9.80
C SER A 103 0.81 -6.46 9.11
N PRO A 104 1.98 -6.57 9.79
CA PRO A 104 3.28 -6.41 9.12
C PRO A 104 3.55 -7.46 8.04
N GLY A 105 3.04 -8.68 8.23
CA GLY A 105 3.20 -9.76 7.26
C GLY A 105 2.45 -9.48 5.97
N VAL A 106 1.24 -8.93 6.03
CA VAL A 106 0.46 -8.53 4.85
C VAL A 106 1.17 -7.43 4.07
N VAL A 107 1.62 -6.37 4.74
CA VAL A 107 2.32 -5.23 4.11
C VAL A 107 3.55 -5.72 3.34
N ARG A 108 4.40 -6.53 4.00
CA ARG A 108 5.60 -7.10 3.38
C ARG A 108 5.28 -7.99 2.19
N PHE A 109 4.32 -8.89 2.36
CA PHE A 109 3.94 -9.82 1.31
C PHE A 109 3.43 -9.11 0.06
N LEU A 110 2.49 -8.15 0.21
CA LEU A 110 1.97 -7.41 -0.93
C LEU A 110 3.02 -6.51 -1.59
N ARG A 111 3.92 -5.92 -0.80
CA ARG A 111 5.06 -5.15 -1.30
C ARG A 111 6.01 -6.03 -2.12
N GLU A 112 6.35 -7.22 -1.62
CA GLU A 112 7.20 -8.20 -2.31
C GLU A 112 6.58 -8.73 -3.60
N GLU A 113 5.25 -8.93 -3.61
CA GLU A 113 4.48 -9.28 -4.81
C GLU A 113 4.36 -8.11 -5.82
N GLY A 114 4.84 -6.92 -5.47
CA GLY A 114 4.73 -5.73 -6.32
C GLY A 114 3.28 -5.28 -6.52
N ALA A 115 2.42 -5.55 -5.53
CA ALA A 115 1.03 -5.15 -5.57
C ALA A 115 0.88 -3.63 -5.60
N LEU A 116 -0.17 -3.18 -6.27
CA LEU A 116 -0.66 -1.82 -6.14
C LEU A 116 -1.67 -1.78 -5.00
N ALA A 117 -1.58 -0.81 -4.11
CA ALA A 117 -2.54 -0.65 -3.02
C ALA A 117 -3.13 0.74 -3.04
N VAL A 118 -4.39 0.84 -2.60
CA VAL A 118 -4.98 2.09 -2.15
C VAL A 118 -4.78 2.21 -0.65
N ARG A 119 -4.55 3.42 -0.15
CA ARG A 119 -4.52 3.66 1.29
C ARG A 119 -5.94 3.71 1.86
N GLY A 120 -6.28 2.72 2.69
CA GLY A 120 -7.55 2.66 3.42
C GLY A 120 -7.56 3.50 4.69
N ASN A 121 -8.72 3.58 5.37
CA ASN A 121 -8.85 4.34 6.62
C ASN A 121 -8.13 3.66 7.79
N HIS A 122 -8.05 2.32 7.80
CA HIS A 122 -7.29 1.61 8.82
C HIS A 122 -5.78 1.76 8.60
N ASP A 123 -5.32 1.80 7.36
CA ASP A 123 -3.93 2.07 7.00
C ASP A 123 -3.54 3.50 7.39
N ASP A 124 -4.41 4.48 7.09
CA ASP A 124 -4.18 5.88 7.45
C ASP A 124 -4.05 6.08 8.97
N SER A 125 -4.96 5.46 9.72
CA SER A 125 -4.90 5.48 11.20
C SER A 125 -3.62 4.84 11.73
N ALA A 126 -3.18 3.72 11.14
CA ALA A 126 -1.95 3.05 11.54
C ALA A 126 -0.72 3.96 11.32
N LEU A 127 -0.64 4.61 10.16
CA LEU A 127 0.42 5.56 9.85
C LEU A 127 0.40 6.78 10.78
N MET A 128 -0.79 7.31 11.11
CA MET A 128 -0.91 8.37 12.12
C MET A 128 -0.24 7.97 13.44
N HIS A 129 -0.50 6.76 13.92
CA HIS A 129 0.11 6.26 15.16
C HIS A 129 1.60 5.94 15.02
N ALA A 130 2.04 5.46 13.85
CA ALA A 130 3.46 5.19 13.58
C ALA A 130 4.30 6.47 13.59
N PHE A 131 3.75 7.59 13.12
CA PHE A 131 4.44 8.89 13.07
C PHE A 131 4.10 9.82 14.24
N SER A 132 3.22 9.41 15.16
CA SER A 132 2.87 10.22 16.33
C SER A 132 3.97 10.18 17.37
N SER A 133 4.20 11.31 18.04
CA SER A 133 5.03 11.35 19.26
C SER A 133 4.26 10.94 20.52
N GLU A 134 2.96 10.68 20.40
CA GLU A 134 2.11 10.19 21.48
C GLU A 134 2.21 8.66 21.61
N GLY A 135 1.77 8.12 22.76
CA GLY A 135 1.75 6.68 22.98
C GLY A 135 0.88 5.92 21.96
N ILE A 136 1.38 4.78 21.48
CA ILE A 136 0.67 3.92 20.53
C ILE A 136 -0.38 3.08 21.30
N PRO A 137 -1.68 3.18 20.96
CA PRO A 137 -2.70 2.33 21.56
C PRO A 137 -2.43 0.84 21.30
N GLU A 138 -2.81 -0.05 22.22
CA GLU A 138 -2.59 -1.51 22.11
C GLU A 138 -2.99 -2.06 20.73
N LYS A 139 -4.16 -1.65 20.23
CA LYS A 139 -4.69 -2.09 18.93
C LYS A 139 -3.77 -1.78 17.73
N TYR A 140 -2.87 -0.82 17.85
CA TYR A 140 -1.93 -0.40 16.81
C TYR A 140 -0.49 -0.79 17.13
N ARG A 141 -0.20 -1.52 18.21
CA ARG A 141 1.18 -1.87 18.59
C ARG A 141 1.96 -2.58 17.48
N TYR A 142 1.27 -3.27 16.57
CA TYR A 142 1.90 -3.89 15.40
C TYR A 142 2.68 -2.91 14.50
N VAL A 143 2.41 -1.59 14.55
CA VAL A 143 3.15 -0.60 13.76
C VAL A 143 4.62 -0.50 14.17
N GLU A 144 4.95 -0.84 15.42
CA GLU A 144 6.34 -0.90 15.91
C GLU A 144 7.16 -2.00 15.23
N GLN A 145 6.49 -2.96 14.58
CA GLN A 145 7.12 -4.05 13.85
C GLN A 145 7.32 -3.72 12.37
N LEU A 146 6.75 -2.62 11.86
CA LEU A 146 6.94 -2.16 10.49
C LEU A 146 8.30 -1.48 10.38
N SER A 147 9.05 -1.85 9.34
CA SER A 147 10.29 -1.15 9.00
C SER A 147 9.98 0.17 8.30
N ASP A 148 10.95 1.08 8.21
CA ASP A 148 10.83 2.31 7.42
C ASP A 148 10.39 1.99 5.97
N THR A 149 10.91 0.93 5.38
CA THR A 149 10.50 0.48 4.03
C THR A 149 9.08 -0.08 3.95
N ASP A 150 8.54 -0.54 5.07
CA ASP A 150 7.14 -0.98 5.13
C ASP A 150 6.20 0.21 5.35
N LEU A 151 6.66 1.27 6.05
CA LEU A 151 5.92 2.51 6.27
C LEU A 151 5.93 3.44 5.05
N ASP A 152 7.01 3.39 4.26
CA ASP A 152 7.18 4.19 3.04
C ASP A 152 6.42 3.64 1.83
N TRP A 153 6.00 2.37 1.85
CA TRP A 153 5.27 1.72 0.74
C TRP A 153 3.77 2.03 0.78
#